data_AF-A0A7C1E2X2-F1
#
_entry.id   AF-A0A7C1E2X2-F1
#
_cell.length_a   1.000
_cell.length_b   1.000
_cell.length_c   1.000
_cell.angle_alpha   90.00
_cell.angle_beta   90.00
_cell.angle_gamma   90.00
#
_symmetry.space_group_name_H-M   'P 1'
#
loop_
_entity.id
_entity.type
_entity.pdbx_description
1 polymer ?
#
loop_
_entity_poly.entity_id
_entity_poly.type
_entity_poly.pdbx_seq_one_letter_code
_entity_poly.pdbx_strand_id
1 'polypeptide(L)'
;MPKSFLCIPIDDSMKDPAFKRLFDEFRDIPTEEWEEKIRADLKGADYRKKLVWNPEEGIHVNPYYREEDLRNLEYLRQAGSLKKPGTAPNSWLICQDVELKNDAGESNRRIREALKGGAQSVRFLAGDSWKPDPEQLDLLLDGISLGDTEVSFKGSMYADLLYDNLVKLALQRGTDPSFLGGGLGADPIGTMALTDIPIASLENLGTLVKKVLRRSPSLRVIP
;
A
#
# COMPACT_ATOMS: atom_id res chain seq x y z
N MET A 1 0.22 41.47 -8.97
CA MET A 1 0.59 40.17 -9.58
C MET A 1 0.06 39.06 -8.68
N PRO A 2 -0.47 37.97 -9.23
CA PRO A 2 -1.63 37.29 -8.65
C PRO A 2 -1.25 36.48 -7.40
N LYS A 3 -2.09 36.66 -6.37
CA LYS A 3 -2.13 35.83 -5.16
C LYS A 3 -2.80 34.51 -5.53
N SER A 4 -2.10 33.40 -5.41
CA SER A 4 -2.69 32.07 -5.48
C SER A 4 -2.07 31.21 -4.40
N PHE A 5 -2.66 31.31 -3.20
CA PHE A 5 -2.57 30.29 -2.17
C PHE A 5 -3.27 29.03 -2.69
N LEU A 6 -2.75 27.85 -2.36
CA LEU A 6 -3.59 26.63 -2.33
C LEU A 6 -4.32 26.53 -0.98
N CYS A 7 -4.90 27.64 -0.54
CA CYS A 7 -6.19 27.63 0.14
C CYS A 7 -7.21 27.85 -0.97
N ILE A 8 -8.37 27.19 -0.87
CA ILE A 8 -9.53 27.46 -1.73
C ILE A 8 -9.58 28.97 -2.04
N PRO A 9 -9.56 29.41 -3.31
CA PRO A 9 -9.59 30.83 -3.61
C PRO A 9 -10.89 31.38 -3.02
N ILE A 10 -10.76 32.17 -1.95
CA ILE A 10 -11.85 33.00 -1.48
C ILE A 10 -11.96 34.08 -2.53
N ASP A 11 -12.90 33.89 -3.44
CA ASP A 11 -13.38 34.92 -4.34
C ASP A 11 -13.68 36.18 -3.51
N ASP A 12 -13.02 37.31 -3.83
CA ASP A 12 -13.24 38.59 -3.14
C ASP A 12 -14.71 39.08 -3.30
N SER A 13 -15.51 38.45 -4.17
CA SER A 13 -16.95 38.65 -4.32
C SER A 13 -17.83 37.81 -3.37
N MET A 14 -17.26 36.90 -2.58
CA MET A 14 -17.97 36.11 -1.56
C MET A 14 -17.50 36.48 -0.14
N LYS A 15 -17.73 37.73 0.25
CA LYS A 15 -17.58 38.17 1.65
C LYS A 15 -18.77 37.67 2.48
N ASP A 16 -18.69 36.43 2.95
CA ASP A 16 -19.52 36.00 4.07
C ASP A 16 -19.03 36.74 5.34
N PRO A 17 -19.86 37.58 5.99
CA PRO A 17 -19.48 38.32 7.18
C PRO A 17 -19.17 37.42 8.39
N ALA A 18 -19.40 36.10 8.31
CA ALA A 18 -19.07 35.14 9.36
C ALA A 18 -17.58 34.70 9.38
N PHE A 19 -16.79 34.95 8.33
CA PHE A 19 -15.39 34.51 8.27
C PHE A 19 -14.43 35.57 8.83
N LYS A 20 -14.14 35.48 10.13
CA LYS A 20 -13.12 36.33 10.77
C LYS A 20 -11.72 35.84 10.39
N ARG A 21 -10.93 36.70 9.74
CA ARG A 21 -9.51 36.43 9.50
C ARG A 21 -8.76 36.43 10.83
N LEU A 22 -8.01 35.37 11.07
CA LEU A 22 -7.12 35.27 12.22
C LEU A 22 -5.79 35.94 11.85
N PHE A 23 -5.20 36.66 12.80
CA PHE A 23 -3.85 37.26 12.71
C PHE A 23 -3.68 38.48 11.79
N ASP A 24 -4.76 39.13 11.33
CA ASP A 24 -4.69 40.37 10.53
C ASP A 24 -3.99 41.54 11.23
N GLU A 25 -3.90 41.50 12.57
CA GLU A 25 -3.20 42.50 13.38
C GLU A 25 -1.67 42.34 13.37
N PHE A 26 -1.16 41.21 12.88
CA PHE A 26 0.26 40.92 12.79
C PHE A 26 0.75 41.03 11.34
N ARG A 27 1.97 41.52 11.17
CA ARG A 27 2.63 41.51 9.85
C ARG A 27 3.07 40.09 9.49
N ASP A 28 3.10 39.82 8.19
CA ASP A 28 3.74 38.61 7.67
C ASP A 28 5.24 38.60 8.02
N ILE A 29 5.73 37.46 8.51
CA ILE A 29 7.14 37.29 8.89
C ILE A 29 7.85 36.50 7.78
N PRO A 30 8.87 37.06 7.12
CA PRO A 30 9.61 36.38 6.06
C PRO A 30 10.48 35.24 6.61
N THR A 31 11.00 34.38 5.73
CA THR A 31 11.79 33.18 6.12
C THR A 31 13.07 33.56 6.84
N GLU A 32 13.70 34.64 6.41
CA GLU A 32 14.95 35.15 6.94
C GLU A 32 14.82 35.54 8.41
N GLU A 33 13.73 36.23 8.79
CA GLU A 33 13.49 36.61 10.19
C GLU A 33 13.26 35.39 11.10
N TRP A 34 12.62 34.34 10.58
CA TRP A 34 12.48 33.06 11.30
C TRP A 34 13.83 32.36 11.48
N GLU A 35 14.63 32.30 10.43
CA GLU A 35 15.97 31.71 10.45
C GLU A 35 16.91 32.45 11.42
N GLU A 36 16.86 33.78 11.47
CA GLU A 36 17.63 34.58 12.41
C GLU A 36 17.26 34.26 13.86
N LYS A 37 15.96 34.18 14.15
CA LYS A 37 15.48 33.82 15.49
C LYS A 37 15.94 32.42 15.90
N ILE A 38 15.84 31.44 15.00
CA ILE A 38 16.32 30.08 15.24
C ILE A 38 17.83 30.06 15.53
N ARG A 39 18.63 30.77 14.73
CA ARG A 39 20.10 30.84 14.95
C ARG A 39 20.46 31.49 16.27
N ALA A 40 19.73 32.54 16.68
CA ALA A 40 19.91 33.16 17.98
C ALA A 40 19.62 32.18 19.12
N ASP A 41 18.54 31.41 19.02
CA ASP A 41 18.14 30.44 20.03
C ASP A 41 19.07 29.22 20.09
N LEU A 42 19.72 28.87 18.96
CA LEU A 42 20.77 27.84 18.90
C LEU A 42 22.08 28.25 19.61
N LYS A 43 22.27 29.53 19.96
CA LYS A 43 23.44 30.04 20.69
C LYS A 43 24.79 29.58 20.08
N GLY A 44 24.87 29.60 18.75
CA GLY A 44 26.07 29.18 18.00
C GLY A 44 26.21 27.68 17.77
N ALA A 45 25.24 26.85 18.21
CA ALA A 45 25.20 25.45 17.82
C ALA A 45 24.92 25.30 16.31
N ASP A 46 25.50 24.26 15.71
CA ASP A 46 25.34 23.98 14.28
C ASP A 46 23.88 23.60 13.96
N TYR A 47 23.24 24.38 13.10
CA TYR A 47 21.84 24.23 12.71
C TYR A 47 21.55 22.85 12.15
N ARG A 48 22.37 22.38 11.20
CA ARG A 48 22.14 21.10 10.51
C ARG A 48 22.30 19.92 11.47
N LYS A 49 23.30 19.98 12.35
CA LYS A 49 23.51 18.94 13.37
C LYS A 49 22.43 18.92 14.44
N LYS A 50 21.79 20.07 14.72
CA LYS A 50 20.80 20.18 15.80
C LYS A 50 19.36 20.00 15.37
N LEU A 51 18.99 20.47 14.18
CA LEU A 51 17.59 20.61 13.78
C LEU A 51 17.21 19.84 12.52
N VAL A 52 18.18 19.47 11.67
CA VAL A 52 17.89 18.69 10.47
C VAL A 52 17.98 17.20 10.82
N TRP A 53 16.90 16.47 10.57
CA TRP A 53 16.94 15.01 10.66
C TRP A 53 17.53 14.44 9.38
N ASN A 54 18.60 13.65 9.54
CA ASN A 54 19.33 13.02 8.45
C ASN A 54 19.10 11.51 8.55
N PRO A 55 18.01 10.99 7.96
CA PRO A 55 17.78 9.55 7.88
C PRO A 55 18.83 8.91 6.95
N GLU A 56 19.05 7.60 7.10
CA GLU A 56 20.09 6.85 6.37
C GLU A 56 19.85 6.85 4.86
N GLU A 57 18.59 7.00 4.47
CA GLU A 57 18.11 7.10 3.10
C GLU A 57 18.53 8.38 2.38
N GLY A 58 19.19 9.33 3.08
CA GLY A 58 19.74 10.56 2.48
C GLY A 58 18.71 11.67 2.21
N ILE A 59 17.47 11.52 2.70
CA ILE A 59 16.42 12.54 2.57
C ILE A 59 16.46 13.46 3.79
N HIS A 60 17.09 14.62 3.65
CA HIS A 60 17.15 15.60 4.72
C HIS A 60 15.76 16.16 5.05
N VAL A 61 15.34 16.00 6.32
CA VAL A 61 14.07 16.55 6.81
C VAL A 61 14.34 17.82 7.60
N ASN A 62 13.83 18.94 7.08
CA ASN A 62 13.98 20.26 7.70
C ASN A 62 13.03 20.40 8.90
N PRO A 63 13.39 21.24 9.89
CA PRO A 63 12.55 21.45 11.08
C PRO A 63 11.21 22.15 10.78
N TYR A 64 11.10 22.82 9.64
CA TYR A 64 9.87 23.43 9.14
C TYR A 64 9.94 23.57 7.61
N TYR A 65 8.77 23.81 7.01
CA TYR A 65 8.60 24.08 5.57
C TYR A 65 7.63 25.26 5.40
N ARG A 66 7.78 26.00 4.32
CA ARG A 66 7.00 27.21 4.00
C ARG A 66 6.41 27.11 2.59
N GLU A 67 5.48 28.01 2.28
CA GLU A 67 4.82 28.06 0.97
C GLU A 67 5.82 28.14 -0.20
N GLU A 68 6.91 28.87 -0.01
CA GLU A 68 7.98 28.97 -1.01
C GLU A 68 8.66 27.64 -1.35
N ASP A 69 8.70 26.69 -0.42
CA ASP A 69 9.24 25.34 -0.66
C ASP A 69 8.36 24.52 -1.62
N LEU A 70 7.10 24.94 -1.81
CA LEU A 70 6.15 24.28 -2.72
C LEU A 70 6.23 24.82 -4.16
N ARG A 71 6.82 26.01 -4.37
CA ARG A 71 6.72 26.75 -5.65
C ARG A 71 7.32 26.01 -6.84
N ASN A 72 8.28 25.12 -6.61
CA ASN A 72 9.00 24.38 -7.66
C ASN A 72 8.59 22.89 -7.74
N LEU A 73 7.50 22.51 -7.08
CA LEU A 73 7.01 21.13 -7.09
C LEU A 73 5.91 20.96 -8.15
N GLU A 74 6.30 20.84 -9.41
CA GLU A 74 5.36 20.78 -10.54
C GLU A 74 4.32 19.65 -10.42
N TYR A 75 4.70 18.54 -9.80
CA TYR A 75 3.82 17.39 -9.55
C TYR A 75 2.66 17.72 -8.60
N LEU A 76 2.75 18.77 -7.77
CA LEU A 76 1.64 19.18 -6.89
C LEU A 76 0.42 19.66 -7.68
N ARG A 77 0.61 20.17 -8.90
CA ARG A 77 -0.50 20.52 -9.79
C ARG A 77 -1.33 19.29 -10.19
N GLN A 78 -0.70 18.11 -10.22
CA GLN A 78 -1.33 16.83 -10.56
C GLN A 78 -1.74 16.02 -9.32
N ALA A 79 -1.11 16.29 -8.17
CA ALA A 79 -1.36 15.58 -6.91
C ALA A 79 -2.80 15.70 -6.41
N GLY A 80 -3.53 16.76 -6.79
CA GLY A 80 -4.97 16.91 -6.50
C GLY A 80 -5.82 15.75 -7.03
N SER A 81 -5.38 15.08 -8.10
CA SER A 81 -6.05 13.91 -8.69
C SER A 81 -5.77 12.60 -7.96
N LEU A 82 -4.78 12.56 -7.06
CA LEU A 82 -4.39 11.37 -6.29
C LEU A 82 -5.18 11.21 -4.99
N LYS A 83 -5.83 12.28 -4.51
CA LYS A 83 -6.64 12.26 -3.29
C LYS A 83 -8.13 12.25 -3.65
N LYS A 84 -8.80 11.12 -3.45
CA LYS A 84 -10.27 11.11 -3.36
C LYS A 84 -10.68 11.84 -2.07
N PRO A 85 -11.65 12.78 -2.10
CA PRO A 85 -12.15 13.44 -0.90
C PRO A 85 -12.60 12.43 0.15
N GLY A 86 -12.15 12.60 1.40
CA GLY A 86 -12.24 11.62 2.50
C GLY A 86 -13.64 11.39 3.11
N THR A 87 -14.72 11.64 2.36
CA THR A 87 -16.09 11.35 2.78
C THR A 87 -16.62 10.04 2.23
N ALA A 88 -15.94 9.44 1.24
CA ALA A 88 -16.27 8.11 0.77
C ALA A 88 -15.81 7.05 1.80
N PRO A 89 -16.55 5.95 1.98
CA PRO A 89 -16.08 4.84 2.79
C PRO A 89 -14.74 4.33 2.26
N ASN A 90 -13.90 3.87 3.18
CA ASN A 90 -12.59 3.33 2.88
C ASN A 90 -12.72 2.18 1.86
N SER A 91 -11.96 2.26 0.78
CA SER A 91 -11.94 1.22 -0.26
C SER A 91 -10.84 0.18 -0.05
N TRP A 92 -10.09 0.25 1.06
CA TRP A 92 -9.09 -0.76 1.39
C TRP A 92 -9.71 -1.90 2.18
N LEU A 93 -9.19 -3.11 1.96
CA LEU A 93 -9.57 -4.29 2.71
C LEU A 93 -8.69 -4.44 3.96
N ILE A 94 -9.28 -4.86 5.07
CA ILE A 94 -8.53 -5.33 6.25
C ILE A 94 -7.96 -6.71 5.93
N CYS A 95 -6.68 -6.77 5.58
CA CYS A 95 -5.98 -8.02 5.24
C CYS A 95 -5.23 -8.58 6.44
N GLN A 96 -5.51 -9.83 6.81
CA GLN A 96 -4.75 -10.54 7.85
C GLN A 96 -3.64 -11.39 7.25
N ASP A 97 -2.41 -11.13 7.68
CA ASP A 97 -1.26 -12.00 7.38
C ASP A 97 -1.25 -13.22 8.31
N VAL A 98 -1.03 -14.40 7.74
CA VAL A 98 -0.88 -15.66 8.47
C VAL A 98 0.32 -16.42 7.93
N GLU A 99 1.26 -16.74 8.82
CA GLU A 99 2.39 -17.61 8.50
C GLU A 99 1.90 -19.03 8.18
N LEU A 100 2.31 -19.55 7.02
CA LEU A 100 2.08 -20.95 6.67
C LEU A 100 2.97 -21.83 7.52
N LYS A 101 2.38 -22.53 8.49
CA LYS A 101 3.05 -23.55 9.29
C LYS A 101 2.95 -24.92 8.61
N ASN A 102 3.78 -25.87 9.05
CA ASN A 102 3.68 -27.28 8.64
C ASN A 102 2.30 -27.89 8.93
N ASP A 103 1.55 -27.32 9.87
CA ASP A 103 0.17 -27.66 10.16
C ASP A 103 -0.78 -26.65 9.47
N ALA A 104 -1.41 -27.10 8.38
CA ALA A 104 -2.40 -26.32 7.64
C ALA A 104 -3.68 -26.06 8.47
N GLY A 105 -4.03 -26.94 9.41
CA GLY A 105 -5.21 -26.78 10.27
C GLY A 105 -5.06 -25.62 11.26
N GLU A 106 -3.87 -25.46 11.85
CA GLU A 106 -3.55 -24.30 12.70
C GLU A 106 -3.63 -22.98 11.91
N SER A 107 -3.13 -22.99 10.66
CA SER A 107 -3.19 -21.83 9.77
C SER A 107 -4.64 -21.48 9.39
N ASN A 108 -5.47 -22.48 9.08
CA ASN A 108 -6.90 -22.32 8.83
C ASN A 108 -7.64 -21.73 10.04
N ARG A 109 -7.40 -22.28 11.25
CA ARG A 109 -8.04 -21.80 12.48
C ARG A 109 -7.78 -20.32 12.71
N ARG A 110 -6.53 -19.88 12.56
CA ARG A 110 -6.14 -18.46 12.69
C ARG A 110 -6.88 -17.57 11.70
N ILE A 111 -7.03 -18.02 10.46
CA ILE A 111 -7.75 -17.26 9.44
C ILE A 111 -9.22 -17.14 9.78
N ARG A 112 -9.85 -18.23 10.17
CA ARG A 112 -11.27 -18.21 10.54
C ARG A 112 -11.53 -17.32 11.75
N GLU A 113 -10.62 -17.30 12.72
CA GLU A 113 -10.65 -16.35 13.84
C GLU A 113 -10.53 -14.90 13.36
N ALA A 114 -9.60 -14.61 12.46
CA ALA A 114 -9.41 -13.27 11.90
C ALA A 114 -10.62 -12.78 11.08
N LEU A 115 -11.20 -13.64 10.23
CA LEU A 115 -12.40 -13.33 9.45
C LEU A 115 -13.59 -13.06 10.38
N LYS A 116 -13.77 -13.85 11.44
CA LYS A 116 -14.77 -13.57 12.49
C LYS A 116 -14.51 -12.25 13.22
N GLY A 117 -13.25 -11.86 13.34
CA GLY A 117 -12.80 -10.60 13.95
C GLY A 117 -12.89 -9.37 13.05
N GLY A 118 -13.38 -9.51 11.81
CA GLY A 118 -13.57 -8.40 10.87
C GLY A 118 -12.49 -8.24 9.81
N ALA A 119 -11.56 -9.20 9.67
CA ALA A 119 -10.72 -9.26 8.48
C ALA A 119 -11.59 -9.50 7.23
N GLN A 120 -11.26 -8.82 6.14
CA GLN A 120 -11.98 -8.85 4.87
C GLN A 120 -11.19 -9.60 3.79
N SER A 121 -9.88 -9.77 3.99
CA SER A 121 -9.00 -10.56 3.13
C SER A 121 -7.92 -11.23 3.97
N VAL A 122 -7.28 -12.24 3.37
CA VAL A 122 -6.28 -13.07 4.04
C VAL A 122 -5.06 -13.19 3.16
N ARG A 123 -3.88 -13.18 3.76
CA ARG A 123 -2.62 -13.39 3.04
C ARG A 123 -1.75 -14.41 3.75
N PHE A 124 -1.45 -15.49 3.04
CA PHE A 124 -0.52 -16.50 3.49
C PHE A 124 0.91 -16.04 3.22
N LEU A 125 1.73 -16.03 4.26
CA LEU A 125 3.17 -15.86 4.13
C LEU A 125 3.75 -17.25 3.81
N ALA A 126 3.83 -17.57 2.53
CA ALA A 126 4.45 -18.81 2.06
C ALA A 126 5.96 -18.65 2.17
N GLY A 127 6.63 -19.60 2.85
CA GLY A 127 8.08 -19.68 2.79
C GLY A 127 8.54 -20.11 1.40
N ASP A 128 9.80 -19.85 1.08
CA ASP A 128 10.39 -20.14 -0.23
C ASP A 128 10.23 -21.62 -0.65
N SER A 129 10.26 -22.55 0.30
CA SER A 129 10.11 -23.98 0.04
C SER A 129 8.66 -24.48 -0.01
N TRP A 130 7.67 -23.62 0.26
CA TRP A 130 6.28 -24.05 0.28
C TRP A 130 5.77 -24.32 -1.13
N LYS A 131 5.34 -25.57 -1.35
CA LYS A 131 4.73 -25.99 -2.60
C LYS A 131 3.23 -26.21 -2.37
N PRO A 132 2.36 -25.62 -3.22
CA PRO A 132 0.92 -25.80 -3.10
C PRO A 132 0.53 -27.24 -3.43
N ASP A 133 0.20 -28.00 -2.40
CA ASP A 133 -0.39 -29.34 -2.52
C ASP A 133 -1.94 -29.24 -2.47
N PRO A 134 -2.69 -29.95 -3.34
CA PRO A 134 -4.15 -29.86 -3.37
C PRO A 134 -4.84 -30.22 -2.05
N GLU A 135 -4.39 -31.26 -1.35
CA GLU A 135 -5.01 -31.71 -0.09
C GLU A 135 -4.72 -30.71 1.02
N GLN A 136 -3.48 -30.22 1.10
CA GLN A 136 -3.11 -29.17 2.04
C GLN A 136 -3.87 -27.87 1.76
N LEU A 137 -4.07 -27.49 0.49
CA LEU A 137 -4.78 -26.28 0.10
C LEU A 137 -6.27 -26.36 0.46
N ASP A 138 -6.89 -27.53 0.28
CA ASP A 138 -8.28 -27.76 0.70
C ASP A 138 -8.43 -27.60 2.21
N LEU A 139 -7.55 -28.23 3.01
CA LEU A 139 -7.53 -28.10 4.47
C LEU A 139 -7.26 -26.65 4.92
N LEU A 140 -6.31 -25.98 4.29
CA LEU A 140 -5.93 -24.60 4.59
C LEU A 140 -7.10 -23.63 4.37
N LEU A 141 -7.90 -23.89 3.33
CA LEU A 141 -9.02 -23.05 2.92
C LEU A 141 -10.37 -23.58 3.39
N ASP A 142 -10.42 -24.59 4.27
CA ASP A 142 -11.66 -25.19 4.73
C ASP A 142 -12.60 -24.15 5.38
N GLY A 143 -13.84 -24.13 4.89
CA GLY A 143 -14.89 -23.19 5.24
C GLY A 143 -14.58 -21.71 5.02
N ILE A 144 -13.62 -21.39 4.14
CA ILE A 144 -13.41 -20.04 3.60
C ILE A 144 -14.13 -19.94 2.24
N SER A 145 -14.94 -18.89 2.05
CA SER A 145 -15.62 -18.64 0.77
C SER A 145 -14.64 -18.05 -0.24
N LEU A 146 -14.34 -18.81 -1.29
CA LEU A 146 -13.37 -18.40 -2.33
C LEU A 146 -13.90 -17.30 -3.27
N GLY A 147 -15.23 -17.08 -3.30
CA GLY A 147 -15.84 -16.02 -4.09
C GLY A 147 -16.02 -14.70 -3.32
N ASP A 148 -16.08 -14.77 -1.99
CA ASP A 148 -16.34 -13.59 -1.14
C ASP A 148 -15.09 -13.10 -0.40
N THR A 149 -14.07 -13.94 -0.24
CA THR A 149 -12.84 -13.61 0.48
C THR A 149 -11.66 -13.51 -0.49
N GLU A 150 -10.98 -12.37 -0.52
CA GLU A 150 -9.71 -12.27 -1.25
C GLU A 150 -8.62 -13.08 -0.54
N VAL A 151 -8.08 -14.08 -1.23
CA VAL A 151 -7.00 -14.95 -0.73
C VAL A 151 -5.71 -14.61 -1.45
N SER A 152 -4.71 -14.17 -0.69
CA SER A 152 -3.40 -13.81 -1.22
C SER A 152 -2.30 -14.72 -0.68
N PHE A 153 -1.21 -14.82 -1.44
CA PHE A 153 0.02 -15.49 -1.04
C PHE A 153 1.18 -14.51 -1.23
N LYS A 154 2.19 -14.57 -0.35
CA LYS A 154 3.45 -13.82 -0.49
C LYS A 154 4.57 -14.81 -0.78
N GLY A 155 5.41 -14.51 -1.78
CA GLY A 155 6.63 -15.28 -2.06
C GLY A 155 6.39 -16.63 -2.71
N SER A 156 5.30 -16.82 -3.47
CA SER A 156 5.03 -18.11 -4.10
C SER A 156 5.93 -18.32 -5.32
N MET A 157 6.92 -19.20 -5.21
CA MET A 157 7.72 -19.67 -6.36
C MET A 157 6.92 -20.57 -7.32
N TYR A 158 5.76 -21.07 -6.87
CA TYR A 158 4.93 -22.03 -7.61
C TYR A 158 3.57 -21.43 -7.99
N ALA A 159 3.53 -20.14 -8.35
CA ALA A 159 2.29 -19.40 -8.62
C ALA A 159 1.39 -20.05 -9.70
N ASP A 160 1.95 -20.67 -10.74
CA ASP A 160 1.15 -21.37 -11.78
C ASP A 160 0.47 -22.62 -11.22
N LEU A 161 1.20 -23.44 -10.46
CA LEU A 161 0.64 -24.62 -9.80
C LEU A 161 -0.39 -24.23 -8.73
N LEU A 162 -0.11 -23.16 -7.97
CA LEU A 162 -1.03 -22.59 -7.00
C LEU A 162 -2.35 -22.19 -7.69
N TYR A 163 -2.26 -21.48 -8.81
CA TYR A 163 -3.44 -21.09 -9.57
C TYR A 163 -4.25 -22.30 -10.05
N ASP A 164 -3.59 -23.30 -10.63
CA ASP A 164 -4.27 -24.51 -11.09
C ASP A 164 -4.97 -25.26 -9.96
N ASN A 165 -4.35 -25.30 -8.76
CA ASN A 165 -4.95 -25.93 -7.59
C ASN A 165 -6.12 -25.11 -7.02
N LEU A 166 -6.01 -23.78 -6.97
CA LEU A 166 -7.12 -22.90 -6.55
C LEU A 166 -8.33 -23.02 -7.49
N VAL A 167 -8.08 -23.09 -8.80
CA VAL A 167 -9.14 -23.28 -9.80
C VAL A 167 -9.83 -24.63 -9.64
N LYS A 168 -9.07 -25.71 -9.44
CA LYS A 168 -9.63 -27.04 -9.18
C LYS A 168 -10.49 -27.02 -7.91
N LEU A 169 -9.97 -26.43 -6.85
CA LEU A 169 -10.66 -26.31 -5.56
C LEU A 169 -11.96 -25.50 -5.68
N ALA A 170 -11.92 -24.37 -6.40
CA ALA A 170 -13.10 -23.54 -6.65
C ALA A 170 -14.20 -24.34 -7.37
N LEU A 171 -13.84 -25.05 -8.45
CA LEU A 171 -14.78 -25.90 -9.19
C LEU A 171 -15.35 -27.04 -8.34
N GLN A 172 -14.51 -27.71 -7.53
CA GLN A 172 -14.93 -28.76 -6.61
C GLN A 172 -15.93 -28.24 -5.55
N ARG A 173 -15.77 -26.98 -5.12
CA ARG A 173 -16.65 -26.30 -4.18
C ARG A 173 -17.82 -25.56 -4.85
N GLY A 174 -18.01 -25.72 -6.17
CA GLY A 174 -19.10 -25.08 -6.92
C GLY A 174 -18.96 -23.57 -7.08
N THR A 175 -17.77 -23.02 -6.89
CA THR A 175 -17.45 -21.60 -7.11
C THR A 175 -16.93 -21.39 -8.52
N ASP A 176 -17.50 -20.44 -9.25
CA ASP A 176 -16.96 -20.04 -10.56
C ASP A 176 -15.58 -19.38 -10.37
N PRO A 177 -14.53 -19.87 -11.04
CA PRO A 177 -13.18 -19.29 -10.94
C PRO A 177 -13.09 -17.79 -11.24
N SER A 178 -14.05 -17.21 -11.97
CA SER A 178 -14.13 -15.77 -12.21
C SER A 178 -14.32 -14.93 -10.95
N PHE A 179 -14.83 -15.53 -9.86
CA PHE A 179 -14.94 -14.87 -8.55
C PHE A 179 -13.68 -15.00 -7.69
N LEU A 180 -12.65 -15.74 -8.11
CA LEU A 180 -11.39 -15.80 -7.37
C LEU A 180 -10.74 -14.41 -7.33
N GLY A 181 -10.51 -13.91 -6.12
CA GLY A 181 -9.85 -12.64 -5.86
C GLY A 181 -8.63 -12.78 -4.94
N GLY A 182 -7.79 -11.74 -4.90
CA GLY A 182 -6.57 -11.71 -4.09
C GLY A 182 -5.31 -11.74 -4.96
N GLY A 183 -4.31 -12.53 -4.57
CA GLY A 183 -2.99 -12.51 -5.21
C GLY A 183 -2.20 -13.81 -5.12
N LEU A 184 -1.57 -14.24 -6.22
CA LEU A 184 -0.71 -15.43 -6.24
C LEU A 184 0.69 -15.18 -5.67
N GLY A 185 1.13 -13.92 -5.59
CA GLY A 185 2.39 -13.55 -4.95
C GLY A 185 3.64 -13.93 -5.74
N ALA A 186 3.55 -13.96 -7.08
CA ALA A 186 4.68 -14.23 -7.95
C ALA A 186 5.59 -12.99 -8.01
N ASP A 187 6.73 -13.04 -7.33
CA ASP A 187 7.75 -11.98 -7.35
C ASP A 187 9.16 -12.58 -7.54
N PRO A 188 9.48 -13.05 -8.77
CA PRO A 188 10.75 -13.72 -9.01
C PRO A 188 11.95 -12.77 -8.82
N ILE A 189 11.78 -11.46 -9.06
CA ILE A 189 12.84 -10.46 -8.86
C ILE A 189 13.11 -10.24 -7.37
N GLY A 190 12.06 -10.08 -6.56
CA GLY A 190 12.19 -10.00 -5.10
C GLY A 190 12.82 -11.26 -4.51
N THR A 191 12.41 -12.46 -4.97
CA THR A 191 13.01 -13.72 -4.54
C THR A 191 14.50 -13.80 -4.92
N MET A 192 14.88 -13.41 -6.14
CA MET A 192 16.28 -13.38 -6.56
C MET A 192 17.11 -12.42 -5.70
N ALA A 193 16.56 -11.24 -5.41
CA ALA A 193 17.24 -10.25 -4.56
C ALA A 193 17.43 -10.71 -3.11
N LEU A 194 16.59 -11.63 -2.61
CA LEU A 194 16.67 -12.17 -1.25
C LEU A 194 17.55 -13.43 -1.15
N THR A 195 17.61 -14.24 -2.20
CA THR A 195 18.21 -15.59 -2.16
C THR A 195 19.49 -15.72 -2.98
N ASP A 196 19.81 -14.73 -3.81
CA ASP A 196 20.87 -14.78 -4.84
C ASP A 196 20.70 -15.92 -5.87
N ILE A 197 19.52 -16.55 -5.94
CA ILE A 197 19.21 -17.60 -6.91
C ILE A 197 18.75 -16.95 -8.23
N PRO A 198 19.44 -17.18 -9.37
CA PRO A 198 19.06 -16.56 -10.64
C PRO A 198 17.68 -17.04 -11.13
N ILE A 199 16.90 -16.10 -11.66
CA ILE A 199 15.63 -16.41 -12.34
C ILE A 199 15.94 -16.98 -13.71
N ALA A 200 15.39 -18.15 -14.04
CA ALA A 200 15.60 -18.77 -15.35
C ALA A 200 14.95 -17.99 -16.50
N SER A 201 13.71 -17.48 -16.32
CA SER A 201 12.99 -16.66 -17.32
C SER A 201 11.76 -15.98 -16.71
N LEU A 202 11.41 -14.78 -17.21
CA LEU A 202 10.15 -14.09 -16.92
C LEU A 202 9.02 -14.42 -17.91
N GLU A 203 9.31 -15.14 -19.00
CA GLU A 203 8.33 -15.45 -20.05
C GLU A 203 7.13 -16.27 -19.52
N ASN A 204 7.42 -17.19 -18.60
CA ASN A 204 6.40 -18.00 -17.93
C ASN A 204 5.43 -17.13 -17.11
N LEU A 205 5.91 -16.02 -16.55
CA LEU A 205 5.08 -15.09 -15.78
C LEU A 205 4.08 -14.36 -16.69
N GLY A 206 4.52 -13.91 -17.87
CA GLY A 206 3.63 -13.27 -18.86
C GLY A 206 2.54 -14.21 -19.36
N THR A 207 2.87 -15.49 -19.55
CA THR A 207 1.89 -16.53 -19.90
C THR A 207 0.89 -16.76 -18.77
N LEU A 208 1.37 -16.84 -17.52
CA LEU A 208 0.51 -16.98 -16.34
C LEU A 208 -0.44 -15.79 -16.18
N VAL A 209 0.04 -14.55 -16.33
CA VAL A 209 -0.80 -13.34 -16.28
C VAL A 209 -1.95 -13.41 -17.30
N LYS A 210 -1.66 -13.77 -18.55
CA LYS A 210 -2.69 -13.93 -19.59
C LYS A 210 -3.68 -15.05 -19.27
N LYS A 211 -3.20 -16.17 -18.72
CA LYS A 211 -4.01 -17.32 -18.29
C LYS A 211 -4.97 -16.93 -17.16
N VAL A 212 -4.48 -16.22 -16.14
CA VAL A 212 -5.26 -15.77 -14.98
C VAL A 212 -6.28 -14.71 -15.40
N LEU A 213 -5.86 -13.67 -16.12
CA LEU A 213 -6.74 -12.57 -16.54
C LEU A 213 -7.98 -13.04 -17.33
N ARG A 214 -7.83 -14.08 -18.16
CA ARG A 214 -8.94 -14.61 -18.98
C ARG A 214 -10.02 -15.32 -18.17
N ARG A 215 -9.68 -15.87 -17.00
CA ARG A 215 -10.57 -16.76 -16.25
C ARG A 215 -10.92 -16.23 -14.86
N SER A 216 -9.99 -15.51 -14.22
CA SER A 216 -10.07 -15.01 -12.85
C SER A 216 -9.57 -13.55 -12.82
N PRO A 217 -10.33 -12.60 -13.40
CA PRO A 217 -9.84 -11.23 -13.64
C PRO A 217 -9.53 -10.43 -12.37
N SER A 218 -10.13 -10.80 -11.23
CA SER A 218 -9.90 -10.17 -9.93
C SER A 218 -8.67 -10.74 -9.19
N LEU A 219 -8.07 -11.83 -9.68
CA LEU A 219 -6.91 -12.46 -9.07
C LEU A 219 -5.61 -11.89 -9.68
N ARG A 220 -4.76 -11.31 -8.82
CA ARG A 220 -3.48 -10.73 -9.23
C ARG A 220 -2.40 -11.82 -9.27
N VAL A 221 -1.56 -11.82 -10.30
CA VAL A 221 -0.43 -12.78 -10.38
C VAL A 221 0.77 -12.25 -9.62
N ILE A 222 1.12 -11.00 -9.91
CA ILE A 222 2.21 -10.25 -9.31
C ILE A 222 1.60 -9.37 -8.21
N PRO A 223 2.24 -9.24 -7.03
CA PRO A 223 1.75 -8.41 -5.93
C PRO A 223 1.58 -6.93 -6.30
#